data_AF-A0A962ECW8-F1
#
_entry.id   AF-A0A962ECW8-F1
#
_cell.length_a   1.000
_cell.length_b   1.000
_cell.length_c   1.000
_cell.angle_alpha   90.00
_cell.angle_beta   90.00
_cell.angle_gamma   90.00
#
_symmetry.space_group_name_H-M   'P 1'
#
loop_
_entity.id
_entity.type
_entity.pdbx_description
1 polymer ?
#
loop_
_entity_poly.entity_id
_entity_poly.type
_entity_poly.pdbx_seq_one_letter_code
_entity_poly.pdbx_strand_id
1 'polypeptide(L)'
;AITTPTEESVRRAVAIQLIINRELGLNFTENPWQGSFAVDYLTDLVEEAVYKEFEAISERGGVLGAMDTMYQRGKIQEESMYYEHKKHDGSLPLIGVNTYLPKDHAGEVATTIELIRSTEAEKGQQIANVKAFQEARNEVALPNPAEGGKPMKRLQAIARARENLFAALMEAVKTHSLGQISHALYDVGGEYRRNM
;
A
#
# COMPACT_ATOMS: atom_id res chain seq x y z
N ALA A 1 5.21 15.48 -6.55
CA ALA A 1 5.20 14.73 -5.27
C ALA A 1 4.50 15.51 -4.14
N ILE A 2 3.47 16.32 -4.44
CA ILE A 2 2.98 17.35 -3.50
C ILE A 2 1.58 17.05 -2.95
N THR A 3 0.67 16.52 -3.77
CA THR A 3 -0.70 16.19 -3.39
C THR A 3 -1.16 14.90 -4.06
N THR A 4 -2.27 14.33 -3.61
CA THR A 4 -3.04 13.34 -4.38
C THR A 4 -3.37 13.92 -5.77
N PRO A 5 -3.32 13.12 -6.85
CA PRO A 5 -3.46 13.62 -8.22
C PRO A 5 -4.79 14.34 -8.48
N THR A 6 -4.73 15.55 -9.06
CA THR A 6 -5.91 16.28 -9.58
C THR A 6 -6.45 15.63 -10.85
N GLU A 7 -7.68 15.95 -11.26
CA GLU A 7 -8.25 15.43 -12.51
C GLU A 7 -7.33 15.68 -13.72
N GLU A 8 -6.73 16.87 -13.80
CA GLU A 8 -5.76 17.21 -14.84
C GLU A 8 -4.50 16.34 -14.76
N SER A 9 -3.94 16.18 -13.55
CA SER A 9 -2.76 15.33 -13.34
C SER A 9 -3.04 13.87 -13.66
N VAL A 10 -4.22 13.36 -13.29
CA VAL A 10 -4.65 11.99 -13.62
C VAL A 10 -4.81 11.83 -15.12
N ARG A 11 -5.44 12.78 -15.81
CA ARG A 11 -5.59 12.74 -17.27
C ARG A 11 -4.23 12.70 -17.97
N ARG A 12 -3.26 13.47 -17.51
CA ARG A 12 -1.89 13.43 -18.03
C ARG A 12 -1.22 12.09 -17.77
N ALA A 13 -1.35 11.53 -16.57
CA ALA A 13 -0.80 10.21 -16.25
C ALA A 13 -1.44 9.08 -17.09
N VAL A 14 -2.76 9.12 -17.30
CA VAL A 14 -3.47 8.15 -18.16
C VAL A 14 -3.08 8.31 -19.63
N ALA A 15 -2.89 9.56 -20.11
CA ALA A 15 -2.45 9.82 -21.47
C ALA A 15 -1.10 9.16 -21.79
N ILE A 16 -0.17 9.05 -20.82
CA ILE A 16 1.09 8.32 -21.01
C ILE A 16 0.80 6.87 -21.44
N GLN A 17 -0.08 6.16 -20.73
CA GLN A 17 -0.44 4.79 -21.08
C GLN A 17 -1.20 4.70 -22.40
N LEU A 18 -2.06 5.66 -22.70
CA LEU A 18 -2.78 5.69 -23.98
C LEU A 18 -1.83 5.87 -25.16
N ILE A 19 -0.87 6.80 -25.07
CA ILE A 19 0.13 7.04 -26.12
C ILE A 19 1.00 5.80 -26.30
N ILE A 20 1.51 5.22 -25.20
CA ILE A 20 2.32 3.98 -25.24
C ILE A 20 1.53 2.82 -25.88
N ASN A 21 0.24 2.69 -25.62
CA ASN A 21 -0.53 1.54 -26.12
C ASN A 21 -1.15 1.75 -27.51
N ARG A 22 -1.42 3.01 -27.91
CA ARG A 22 -2.15 3.32 -29.15
C ARG A 22 -1.30 3.95 -30.23
N GLU A 23 -0.21 4.63 -29.86
CA GLU A 23 0.57 5.44 -30.79
C GLU A 23 2.03 4.96 -30.91
N LEU A 24 2.61 4.42 -29.83
CA LEU A 24 3.99 3.93 -29.85
C LEU A 24 4.12 2.67 -30.71
N GLY A 25 4.74 2.82 -31.88
CA GLY A 25 4.82 1.76 -32.89
C GLY A 25 5.54 0.48 -32.42
N LEU A 26 6.47 0.56 -31.47
CA LEU A 26 7.16 -0.62 -30.95
C LEU A 26 6.19 -1.61 -30.29
N ASN A 27 5.11 -1.11 -29.68
CA ASN A 27 4.12 -1.91 -28.97
C ASN A 27 3.07 -2.57 -29.89
N PHE A 28 3.20 -2.43 -31.23
CA PHE A 28 2.49 -3.35 -32.14
C PHE A 28 3.02 -4.79 -32.02
N THR A 29 4.24 -4.97 -31.52
CA THR A 29 4.80 -6.28 -31.13
C THR A 29 4.71 -6.42 -29.62
N GLU A 30 4.29 -7.59 -29.14
CA GLU A 30 4.08 -7.83 -27.70
C GLU A 30 5.37 -8.21 -26.94
N ASN A 31 6.39 -8.65 -27.66
CA ASN A 31 7.67 -9.13 -27.13
C ASN A 31 8.90 -8.45 -27.79
N PRO A 32 8.92 -7.11 -27.95
CA PRO A 32 9.90 -6.42 -28.79
C PRO A 32 11.36 -6.53 -28.32
N TRP A 33 11.57 -6.97 -27.07
CA TRP A 33 12.90 -7.07 -26.46
C TRP A 33 13.52 -8.46 -26.55
N GLN A 34 12.77 -9.48 -26.96
CA GLN A 34 13.29 -10.85 -27.05
C GLN A 34 14.41 -10.94 -28.09
N GLY A 35 15.54 -11.54 -27.71
CA GLY A 35 16.74 -11.67 -28.53
C GLY A 35 17.69 -10.47 -28.45
N SER A 36 17.40 -9.47 -27.62
CA SER A 36 18.35 -8.40 -27.32
C SER A 36 19.44 -8.91 -26.38
N PHE A 37 20.69 -8.96 -26.86
CA PHE A 37 21.83 -9.40 -26.05
C PHE A 37 21.99 -8.63 -24.74
N ALA A 38 21.67 -7.33 -24.72
CA ALA A 38 21.76 -6.53 -23.50
C ALA A 38 20.65 -6.88 -22.49
N VAL A 39 19.43 -7.13 -22.97
CA VAL A 39 18.30 -7.49 -22.10
C VAL A 39 18.47 -8.91 -21.57
N ASP A 40 18.89 -9.85 -22.40
CA ASP A 40 19.14 -11.23 -21.99
C ASP A 40 20.25 -11.27 -20.92
N TYR A 41 21.37 -10.57 -21.14
CA TYR A 41 22.44 -10.48 -20.15
C TYR A 41 22.00 -9.86 -18.82
N LEU A 42 21.22 -8.77 -18.86
CA LEU A 42 20.68 -8.15 -17.65
C LEU A 42 19.65 -9.05 -16.95
N THR A 43 18.90 -9.84 -17.72
CA THR A 43 17.93 -10.80 -17.18
C THR A 43 18.64 -11.87 -16.36
N ASP A 44 19.69 -12.49 -16.90
CA ASP A 44 20.48 -13.50 -16.19
C ASP A 44 21.14 -12.93 -14.92
N LEU A 45 21.71 -11.72 -14.99
CA LEU A 45 22.33 -11.07 -13.83
C LEU A 45 21.33 -10.77 -12.71
N VAL A 46 20.15 -10.26 -13.05
CA VAL A 46 19.11 -9.94 -12.05
C VAL A 46 18.51 -11.22 -11.48
N GLU A 47 18.27 -12.24 -12.31
CA GLU A 47 17.76 -13.54 -11.87
C GLU A 47 18.68 -14.17 -10.83
N GLU A 48 19.98 -14.27 -11.13
CA GLU A 48 20.98 -14.83 -10.22
C GLU A 48 21.09 -14.02 -8.92
N ALA A 49 21.03 -12.68 -9.01
CA ALA A 49 21.04 -11.82 -7.82
C ALA A 49 19.81 -12.04 -6.92
N VAL A 50 18.63 -12.27 -7.52
CA VAL A 50 17.40 -12.59 -6.79
C VAL A 50 17.49 -13.98 -6.14
N TYR A 51 18.03 -14.99 -6.83
CA TYR A 51 18.22 -16.32 -6.22
C TYR A 51 19.13 -16.28 -4.99
N LYS A 52 20.22 -15.52 -5.05
CA LYS A 52 21.09 -15.31 -3.87
C LYS A 52 20.34 -14.66 -2.70
N GLU A 53 19.44 -13.73 -2.99
CA GLU A 53 18.61 -13.12 -1.95
C GLU A 53 17.61 -14.13 -1.36
N PHE A 54 17.05 -15.02 -2.18
CA PHE A 54 16.21 -16.11 -1.68
C PHE A 54 16.98 -17.05 -0.76
N GLU A 55 18.21 -17.42 -1.11
CA GLU A 55 19.08 -18.21 -0.24
C GLU A 55 19.36 -17.49 1.09
N ALA A 56 19.72 -16.20 1.04
CA ALA A 56 19.96 -15.39 2.23
C ALA A 56 18.72 -15.34 3.16
N ILE A 57 17.52 -15.19 2.60
CA ILE A 57 16.28 -15.22 3.37
C ILE A 57 16.00 -16.64 3.92
N SER A 58 16.24 -17.68 3.12
CA SER A 58 16.04 -19.08 3.52
C SER A 58 16.92 -19.47 4.71
N GLU A 59 18.21 -19.10 4.69
CA GLU A 59 19.17 -19.33 5.78
C GLU A 59 18.75 -18.66 7.11
N ARG A 60 17.89 -17.63 7.04
CA ARG A 60 17.35 -16.91 8.20
C ARG A 60 16.03 -17.48 8.71
N GLY A 61 15.68 -18.72 8.32
CA GLY A 61 14.41 -19.35 8.69
C GLY A 61 13.24 -18.89 7.80
N GLY A 62 13.54 -18.55 6.55
CA GLY A 62 12.57 -18.01 5.60
C GLY A 62 12.13 -16.59 5.93
N VAL A 63 11.07 -16.12 5.26
CA VAL A 63 10.61 -14.73 5.36
C VAL A 63 10.26 -14.34 6.80
N LEU A 64 9.57 -15.21 7.54
CA LEU A 64 9.14 -14.91 8.91
C LEU A 64 10.36 -14.81 9.86
N GLY A 65 11.32 -15.73 9.78
CA GLY A 65 12.54 -15.63 10.59
C GLY A 65 13.41 -14.43 10.22
N ALA A 66 13.49 -14.10 8.93
CA ALA A 66 14.15 -12.87 8.47
C ALA A 66 13.47 -11.61 9.01
N MET A 67 12.13 -11.60 9.11
CA MET A 67 11.37 -10.49 9.71
C MET A 67 11.63 -10.34 11.21
N ASP A 68 11.80 -11.44 11.95
CA ASP A 68 12.15 -11.40 13.37
C ASP A 68 13.51 -10.76 13.63
N THR A 69 14.46 -10.93 12.69
CA THR A 69 15.79 -10.28 12.72
C THR A 69 15.85 -8.92 12.04
N MET A 70 14.71 -8.39 11.57
CA MET A 70 14.61 -7.14 10.80
C MET A 70 15.42 -7.09 9.51
N TYR A 71 15.79 -8.24 8.94
CA TYR A 71 16.69 -8.30 7.78
C TYR A 71 16.21 -7.44 6.61
N GLN A 72 14.96 -7.64 6.16
CA GLN A 72 14.42 -6.87 5.04
C GLN A 72 14.33 -5.37 5.36
N ARG A 73 13.90 -5.03 6.58
CA ARG A 73 13.75 -3.63 7.00
C ARG A 73 15.10 -2.94 7.08
N GLY A 74 16.11 -3.59 7.66
CA GLY A 74 17.48 -3.08 7.76
C GLY A 74 18.06 -2.84 6.38
N LYS A 75 17.97 -3.83 5.48
CA LYS A 75 18.50 -3.71 4.12
C LYS A 75 17.85 -2.57 3.32
N ILE A 76 16.52 -2.41 3.40
CA ILE A 76 15.80 -1.29 2.77
C ILE A 76 16.28 0.06 3.35
N GLN A 77 16.49 0.15 4.66
CA GLN A 77 16.98 1.37 5.30
C GLN A 77 18.42 1.70 4.88
N GLU A 78 19.29 0.70 4.83
CA GLU A 78 20.67 0.85 4.38
C GLU A 78 20.73 1.33 2.92
N GLU A 79 19.98 0.70 2.02
CA GLU A 79 19.91 1.09 0.61
C GLU A 79 19.29 2.48 0.43
N SER A 80 18.28 2.84 1.24
CA SER A 80 17.70 4.18 1.27
C SER A 80 18.72 5.23 1.71
N MET A 81 19.50 4.95 2.76
CA MET A 81 20.55 5.86 3.24
C MET A 81 21.67 6.00 2.21
N TYR A 82 22.04 4.91 1.54
CA TYR A 82 23.01 4.93 0.44
C TYR A 82 22.53 5.80 -0.73
N TYR A 83 21.27 5.63 -1.16
CA TYR A 83 20.66 6.46 -2.20
C TYR A 83 20.62 7.94 -1.80
N GLU A 84 20.15 8.26 -0.59
CA GLU A 84 20.06 9.64 -0.12
C GLU A 84 21.46 10.28 0.01
N HIS A 85 22.48 9.53 0.46
CA HIS A 85 23.86 10.01 0.45
C HIS A 85 24.30 10.41 -0.96
N LYS A 86 24.09 9.53 -1.95
CA LYS A 86 24.45 9.79 -3.35
C LYS A 86 23.68 10.96 -3.97
N LYS A 87 22.43 11.13 -3.58
CA LYS A 87 21.60 12.25 -4.01
C LYS A 87 22.11 13.57 -3.42
N HIS A 88 22.51 13.57 -2.15
CA HIS A 88 23.01 14.77 -1.48
C HIS A 88 24.44 15.15 -1.88
N ASP A 89 25.33 14.16 -2.07
CA ASP A 89 26.72 14.40 -2.49
C ASP A 89 26.87 14.70 -3.99
N GLY A 90 25.81 14.43 -4.78
CA GLY A 90 25.75 14.68 -6.22
C GLY A 90 26.34 13.57 -7.10
N SER A 91 26.83 12.48 -6.52
CA SER A 91 27.34 11.31 -7.27
C SER A 91 26.22 10.59 -8.03
N LEU A 92 24.97 10.74 -7.60
CA LEU A 92 23.78 10.40 -8.38
C LEU A 92 23.15 11.69 -8.94
N PRO A 93 23.33 12.00 -10.24
CA PRO A 93 22.80 13.23 -10.82
C PRO A 93 21.28 13.18 -10.96
N LEU A 94 20.59 14.15 -10.34
CA LEU A 94 19.14 14.36 -10.42
C LEU A 94 18.83 15.75 -10.97
N ILE A 95 18.32 15.77 -12.20
CA ILE A 95 17.99 17.00 -12.94
C ILE A 95 16.92 17.80 -12.19
N GLY A 96 17.20 19.07 -11.92
CA GLY A 96 16.31 19.97 -11.19
C GLY A 96 16.32 19.78 -9.67
N VAL A 97 17.16 18.89 -9.12
CA VAL A 97 17.27 18.64 -7.67
C VAL A 97 18.67 18.93 -7.14
N ASN A 98 19.71 18.32 -7.71
CA ASN A 98 21.11 18.55 -7.30
C ASN A 98 22.01 19.03 -8.46
N THR A 99 21.53 18.95 -9.69
CA THR A 99 22.21 19.46 -10.89
C THR A 99 21.18 20.05 -11.84
N TYR A 100 21.63 20.91 -12.78
CA TYR A 100 20.76 21.66 -13.70
C TYR A 100 19.62 22.41 -12.97
N LEU A 101 19.98 23.10 -11.89
CA LEU A 101 19.03 23.88 -11.12
C LEU A 101 18.52 25.08 -11.94
N PRO A 102 17.24 25.44 -11.80
CA PRO A 102 16.72 26.66 -12.38
C PRO A 102 17.50 27.87 -11.84
N LYS A 103 17.61 28.93 -12.65
CA LYS A 103 18.17 30.21 -12.20
C LYS A 103 17.36 30.73 -10.99
N ASP A 104 17.99 31.50 -10.11
CA ASP A 104 17.34 32.06 -8.91
C ASP A 104 15.96 32.66 -9.27
N HIS A 105 14.94 32.28 -8.49
CA HIS A 105 13.52 32.63 -8.67
C HIS A 105 12.73 31.95 -9.81
N ALA A 106 13.32 31.03 -10.59
CA ALA A 106 12.60 30.29 -11.64
C ALA A 106 12.08 28.89 -11.21
N GLY A 107 12.46 28.42 -10.01
CA GLY A 107 12.11 27.09 -9.48
C GLY A 107 10.88 27.05 -8.57
N GLU A 108 10.43 28.19 -8.05
CA GLU A 108 9.12 28.27 -7.40
C GLU A 108 8.08 28.23 -8.52
N VAL A 109 7.41 27.08 -8.64
CA VAL A 109 6.22 26.96 -9.47
C VAL A 109 5.27 28.10 -9.06
N ALA A 110 5.23 29.17 -9.85
CA ALA A 110 4.43 30.38 -9.62
C ALA A 110 2.91 30.13 -9.73
N THR A 111 2.50 28.87 -9.68
CA THR A 111 1.12 28.42 -9.75
C THR A 111 0.75 27.83 -8.40
N THR A 112 -0.32 28.36 -7.81
CA THR A 112 -0.98 27.74 -6.66
C THR A 112 -1.39 26.32 -7.04
N ILE A 113 -0.68 25.33 -6.51
CA ILE A 113 -0.99 23.93 -6.71
C ILE A 113 -2.25 23.63 -5.91
N GLU A 114 -3.31 23.23 -6.60
CA GLU A 114 -4.55 22.80 -5.95
C GLU A 114 -4.28 21.55 -5.09
N LEU A 115 -4.56 21.66 -3.80
CA LEU A 115 -4.40 20.56 -2.85
C LEU A 115 -5.72 19.84 -2.69
N ILE A 116 -5.74 18.55 -3.01
CA ILE A 116 -6.92 17.72 -2.77
C ILE A 116 -6.92 17.31 -1.31
N ARG A 117 -7.90 17.84 -0.55
CA ARG A 117 -8.11 17.56 0.86
C ARG A 117 -9.59 17.28 1.09
N SER A 118 -9.90 16.44 2.07
CA SER A 118 -11.27 16.23 2.53
C SER A 118 -11.82 17.49 3.18
N THR A 119 -13.03 17.88 2.79
CA THR A 119 -13.78 18.99 3.37
C THR A 119 -14.34 18.63 4.76
N GLU A 120 -14.70 19.64 5.55
CA GLU A 120 -15.32 19.40 6.86
C GLU A 120 -16.72 18.77 6.73
N ALA A 121 -17.45 19.13 5.67
CA ALA A 121 -18.74 18.52 5.36
C ALA A 121 -18.61 17.01 5.07
N GLU A 122 -17.60 16.59 4.31
CA GLU A 122 -17.37 15.16 4.03
C GLU A 122 -17.05 14.37 5.31
N LYS A 123 -16.22 14.93 6.19
CA LYS A 123 -15.92 14.31 7.49
C LYS A 123 -17.18 14.17 8.34
N GLY A 124 -17.96 15.26 8.46
CA GLY A 124 -19.22 15.27 9.19
C GLY A 124 -20.21 14.26 8.62
N GLN A 125 -20.32 14.18 7.30
CA GLN A 125 -21.18 13.21 6.60
C GLN A 125 -20.76 11.78 6.92
N GLN A 126 -19.47 11.45 6.90
CA GLN A 126 -19.02 10.09 7.21
C GLN A 126 -19.28 9.70 8.68
N ILE A 127 -19.11 10.64 9.61
CA ILE A 127 -19.47 10.42 11.02
C ILE A 127 -20.97 10.14 11.15
N ALA A 128 -21.82 10.92 10.48
CA ALA A 128 -23.26 10.73 10.49
C ALA A 128 -23.66 9.38 9.87
N ASN A 129 -23.06 9.02 8.73
CA ASN A 129 -23.31 7.74 8.04
C ASN A 129 -22.99 6.54 8.93
N VAL A 130 -21.83 6.55 9.62
CA VAL A 130 -21.43 5.46 10.51
C VAL A 130 -22.39 5.34 11.69
N LYS A 131 -22.79 6.46 12.31
CA LYS A 131 -23.77 6.46 13.42
C LYS A 131 -25.12 5.92 12.97
N ALA A 132 -25.66 6.44 11.87
CA ALA A 132 -26.94 5.99 11.32
C ALA A 132 -26.92 4.51 10.94
N PHE A 133 -25.81 4.03 10.35
CA PHE A 133 -25.63 2.61 10.05
C PHE A 133 -25.66 1.76 11.32
N GLN A 134 -24.94 2.17 12.37
CA GLN A 134 -24.89 1.47 13.65
C GLN A 134 -26.26 1.42 14.32
N GLU A 135 -26.97 2.55 14.38
CA GLU A 135 -28.32 2.63 14.94
C GLU A 135 -29.30 1.74 14.17
N ALA A 136 -29.26 1.75 12.84
CA ALA A 136 -30.20 1.00 12.02
C ALA A 136 -29.92 -0.52 11.97
N ARG A 137 -28.66 -0.94 12.13
CA ARG A 137 -28.24 -2.32 11.81
C ARG A 137 -27.76 -3.13 13.01
N ASN A 138 -27.24 -2.51 14.07
CA ASN A 138 -26.73 -3.27 15.21
C ASN A 138 -27.85 -4.06 15.92
N GLU A 139 -29.08 -3.51 15.99
CA GLU A 139 -30.22 -4.17 16.65
C GLU A 139 -30.80 -5.35 15.84
N VAL A 140 -30.72 -5.29 14.50
CA VAL A 140 -31.19 -6.35 13.59
C VAL A 140 -30.35 -7.63 13.71
N ALA A 141 -29.17 -7.52 14.31
CA ALA A 141 -28.24 -8.62 14.46
C ALA A 141 -28.65 -9.69 15.51
N LEU A 142 -29.86 -9.59 16.07
CA LEU A 142 -30.48 -10.60 16.92
C LEU A 142 -31.39 -11.55 16.12
N PRO A 143 -30.86 -12.70 15.68
CA PRO A 143 -31.74 -13.87 15.52
C PRO A 143 -31.08 -15.14 16.07
N ASN A 144 -30.67 -15.15 17.34
CA ASN A 144 -30.63 -16.43 18.07
C ASN A 144 -30.72 -16.24 19.60
N PRO A 145 -31.86 -16.52 20.25
CA PRO A 145 -32.00 -16.48 21.70
C PRO A 145 -31.07 -17.46 22.44
N ALA A 146 -30.53 -18.48 21.76
CA ALA A 146 -29.63 -19.47 22.34
C ALA A 146 -28.16 -19.01 22.49
N GLU A 147 -27.74 -17.91 21.84
CA GLU A 147 -26.33 -17.46 21.79
C GLU A 147 -26.09 -16.03 22.31
N GLY A 148 -27.01 -15.46 23.10
CA GLY A 148 -26.71 -14.29 23.93
C GLY A 148 -26.28 -13.02 23.19
N GLY A 149 -26.82 -12.79 21.99
CA GLY A 149 -27.10 -11.46 21.45
C GLY A 149 -25.94 -10.51 21.14
N LYS A 150 -24.74 -11.01 20.82
CA LYS A 150 -23.63 -10.15 20.34
C LYS A 150 -22.87 -10.83 19.20
N PRO A 151 -23.11 -10.50 17.92
CA PRO A 151 -22.39 -11.07 16.77
C PRO A 151 -20.87 -10.95 16.87
N MET A 152 -20.39 -9.92 17.57
CA MET A 152 -18.96 -9.77 17.88
C MET A 152 -18.42 -10.89 18.78
N LYS A 153 -19.21 -11.44 19.72
CA LYS A 153 -18.78 -12.60 20.53
C LYS A 153 -18.64 -13.87 19.68
N ARG A 154 -19.52 -14.07 18.70
CA ARG A 154 -19.41 -15.19 17.77
C ARG A 154 -18.18 -15.06 16.88
N LEU A 155 -17.93 -13.86 16.34
CA LEU A 155 -16.71 -13.57 15.57
C LEU A 155 -15.44 -13.85 16.39
N GLN A 156 -15.44 -13.42 17.66
CA GLN A 156 -14.35 -13.68 18.61
C GLN A 156 -14.19 -15.17 18.92
N ALA A 157 -15.29 -15.91 19.09
CA ALA A 157 -15.26 -17.36 19.33
C ALA A 157 -14.67 -18.11 18.12
N ILE A 158 -15.10 -17.77 16.91
CA ILE A 158 -14.58 -18.34 15.65
C ILE A 158 -13.08 -18.06 15.51
N ALA A 159 -12.65 -16.82 15.79
CA ALA A 159 -11.23 -16.45 15.77
C ALA A 159 -10.41 -17.28 16.76
N ARG A 160 -10.91 -17.45 18.00
CA ARG A 160 -10.23 -18.26 19.04
C ARG A 160 -10.23 -19.76 18.71
N ALA A 161 -11.29 -20.25 18.09
CA ALA A 161 -11.41 -21.63 17.64
C ALA A 161 -10.55 -21.94 16.40
N ARG A 162 -9.90 -20.92 15.80
CA ARG A 162 -9.13 -21.02 14.55
C ARG A 162 -9.95 -21.57 13.39
N GLU A 163 -11.24 -21.24 13.38
CA GLU A 163 -12.15 -21.55 12.29
C GLU A 163 -12.05 -20.49 11.18
N ASN A 164 -12.84 -20.65 10.11
CA ASN A 164 -12.83 -19.72 8.98
C ASN A 164 -13.37 -18.34 9.37
N LEU A 165 -12.47 -17.43 9.72
CA LEU A 165 -12.80 -16.07 10.12
C LEU A 165 -13.46 -15.26 9.00
N PHE A 166 -13.07 -15.48 7.74
CA PHE A 166 -13.61 -14.74 6.61
C PHE A 166 -15.11 -15.01 6.40
N ALA A 167 -15.54 -16.27 6.57
CA ALA A 167 -16.96 -16.62 6.53
C ALA A 167 -17.77 -15.88 7.60
N ALA A 168 -17.22 -15.73 8.81
CA ALA A 168 -17.84 -14.95 9.88
C ALA A 168 -17.86 -13.44 9.57
N LEU A 169 -16.81 -12.91 8.93
CA LEU A 169 -16.74 -11.51 8.52
C LEU A 169 -17.82 -11.16 7.50
N MET A 170 -18.14 -12.05 6.55
CA MET A 170 -19.22 -11.84 5.57
C MET A 170 -20.59 -11.60 6.23
N GLU A 171 -20.83 -12.17 7.41
CA GLU A 171 -22.03 -11.90 8.21
C GLU A 171 -21.88 -10.67 9.09
N ALA A 172 -20.69 -10.46 9.69
CA ALA A 172 -20.43 -9.33 10.58
C ALA A 172 -20.59 -7.96 9.88
N VAL A 173 -20.10 -7.82 8.65
CA VAL A 173 -20.13 -6.54 7.90
C VAL A 173 -21.54 -6.07 7.53
N LYS A 174 -22.53 -6.97 7.56
CA LYS A 174 -23.95 -6.60 7.30
C LYS A 174 -24.55 -5.77 8.42
N THR A 175 -23.97 -5.84 9.62
CA THR A 175 -24.54 -5.26 10.83
C THR A 175 -23.56 -4.40 11.63
N HIS A 176 -22.25 -4.56 11.45
CA HIS A 176 -21.22 -3.88 12.23
C HIS A 176 -20.25 -3.11 11.33
N SER A 177 -19.79 -1.96 11.80
CA SER A 177 -18.81 -1.13 11.09
C SER A 177 -17.39 -1.73 11.16
N LEU A 178 -16.50 -1.28 10.28
CA LEU A 178 -15.08 -1.65 10.28
C LEU A 178 -14.45 -1.48 11.67
N GLY A 179 -14.70 -0.33 12.32
CA GLY A 179 -14.16 -0.05 13.65
C GLY A 179 -14.63 -1.05 14.72
N GLN A 180 -15.92 -1.41 14.73
CA GLN A 180 -16.47 -2.39 15.69
C GLN A 180 -15.83 -3.77 15.49
N ILE A 181 -15.68 -4.20 14.23
CA ILE A 181 -15.08 -5.48 13.88
C ILE A 181 -13.60 -5.51 14.28
N SER A 182 -12.83 -4.49 13.93
CA SER A 182 -11.40 -4.43 14.26
C SER A 182 -11.15 -4.48 15.77
N HIS A 183 -11.86 -3.68 16.57
CA HIS A 183 -11.71 -3.70 18.03
C HIS A 183 -12.10 -5.05 18.63
N ALA A 184 -13.19 -5.67 18.13
CA ALA A 184 -13.57 -7.01 18.57
C ALA A 184 -12.47 -8.05 18.29
N LEU A 185 -11.74 -7.92 17.18
CA LEU A 185 -10.62 -8.80 16.86
C LEU A 185 -9.35 -8.45 17.65
N TYR A 186 -9.10 -7.19 17.99
CA TYR A 186 -7.98 -6.81 18.87
C TYR A 186 -8.10 -7.45 20.26
N ASP A 187 -9.30 -7.53 20.82
CA ASP A 187 -9.57 -8.17 22.12
C ASP A 187 -9.19 -9.66 22.17
N VAL A 188 -9.04 -10.33 21.01
CA VAL A 188 -8.77 -11.78 20.94
C VAL A 188 -7.50 -12.15 20.16
N GLY A 189 -7.06 -11.30 19.25
CA GLY A 189 -5.88 -11.50 18.40
C GLY A 189 -4.72 -10.58 18.73
N GLY A 190 -4.92 -9.58 19.60
CA GLY A 190 -3.94 -8.56 19.92
C GLY A 190 -3.81 -7.48 18.85
N GLU A 191 -3.00 -6.47 19.16
CA GLU A 191 -2.65 -5.39 18.24
C GLU A 191 -1.22 -5.58 17.73
N TYR A 192 -0.97 -5.14 16.49
CA TYR A 192 0.39 -5.13 15.97
C TYR A 192 1.26 -4.18 16.79
N ARG A 193 2.35 -4.71 17.35
CA ARG A 193 3.38 -3.92 18.02
C ARG A 193 4.49 -3.62 17.03
N ARG A 194 4.87 -2.35 16.91
CA ARG A 194 6.09 -1.97 16.18
C ARG A 194 7.28 -2.59 16.89
N ASN A 195 7.94 -3.53 16.22
CA ASN A 195 9.25 -3.99 16.65
C ASN A 195 10.26 -2.87 16.34
N MET A 196 11.06 -2.49 17.34
CA MET A 196 12.17 -1.54 17.15
C MET A 196 13.30 -2.24 16.41
#